data_AF-A0A2U3C3D4-F1
#
_entry.id   AF-A0A2U3C3D4-F1
#
_cell.length_a   1.000
_cell.length_b   1.000
_cell.length_c   1.000
_cell.angle_alpha   90.00
_cell.angle_beta   90.00
_cell.angle_gamma   90.00
#
_symmetry.space_group_name_H-M   'P 1'
#
loop_
_entity.id
_entity.type
_entity.pdbx_description
1 polymer ?
#
loop_
_entity_poly.entity_id
_entity_poly.type
_entity_poly.pdbx_seq_one_letter_code
_entity_poly.pdbx_strand_id
1 'polypeptide(L)'
;MYRFLLTRQWVILTLVGLVLMPVMVELGIWQMHRHERENADNSLIAHSLAAPSVPVEKLTSPGAKVPADDNFRTVTATGHYDPAHQVVVRHRTSADDSTIGFYLVTPLILNDGKAVLVNRGWIASQEDPTSFPTVPATPKGQVTITGRIRPDETTASTSIQDKPGLPPRQIMLINSDKLRGQLSEPLLHGYVEVTHTSPAPPAGQPQQVPPPTPGDTDGGYSPPHLAYAWQWWLFVVMVPVGWIILVRREHRDQVAKRDRARAEAAGGDDPPTGDDTQADDGGTGTTDASVESGTGAAGKEPQTAAAGVPAAAERAAAPDTE
;
A
#
# COMPACT_ATOMS: atom_id res chain seq x y z
N MET A 1 -23.46 1.89 -47.40
CA MET A 1 -23.54 3.30 -46.97
C MET A 1 -23.86 3.30 -45.47
N TYR A 2 -23.00 3.85 -44.61
CA TYR A 2 -23.10 3.77 -43.14
C TYR A 2 -24.17 4.68 -42.52
N ARG A 3 -25.37 4.79 -43.14
CA ARG A 3 -26.46 5.68 -42.68
C ARG A 3 -26.93 5.36 -41.26
N PHE A 4 -26.71 4.14 -40.77
CA PHE A 4 -27.04 3.76 -39.38
C PHE A 4 -26.21 4.52 -38.33
N LEU A 5 -25.03 5.04 -38.68
CA LEU A 5 -24.21 5.86 -37.77
C LEU A 5 -24.90 7.17 -37.37
N LEU A 6 -25.87 7.63 -38.15
CA LEU A 6 -26.68 8.83 -37.89
C LEU A 6 -27.90 8.55 -37.00
N THR A 7 -28.15 7.29 -36.64
CA THR A 7 -29.23 6.98 -35.69
C THR A 7 -28.88 7.49 -34.29
N ARG A 8 -29.90 7.86 -33.51
CA ARG A 8 -29.75 8.43 -32.16
C ARG A 8 -28.80 7.63 -31.27
N GLN A 9 -28.88 6.30 -31.34
CA GLN A 9 -28.02 5.39 -30.56
C GLN A 9 -26.55 5.53 -30.94
N TRP A 10 -26.22 5.54 -32.23
CA TRP A 10 -24.83 5.62 -32.71
C TRP A 10 -24.21 7.01 -32.53
N VAL A 11 -25.02 8.06 -32.68
CA VAL A 11 -24.61 9.44 -32.39
C VAL A 11 -24.27 9.57 -30.90
N ILE A 12 -25.16 9.11 -30.00
CA ILE A 12 -24.91 9.14 -28.55
C ILE A 12 -23.65 8.34 -28.20
N LEU A 13 -23.51 7.12 -28.70
CA LEU A 13 -22.36 6.26 -28.39
C LEU A 13 -21.03 6.89 -28.85
N THR A 14 -21.03 7.52 -30.03
CA THR A 14 -19.85 8.22 -30.55
C THR A 14 -19.51 9.46 -29.73
N LEU A 15 -20.52 10.26 -29.36
CA LEU A 15 -20.32 11.45 -28.51
C LEU A 15 -19.82 11.07 -27.11
N VAL A 16 -20.38 10.02 -26.50
CA VAL A 16 -19.91 9.50 -25.22
C VAL A 16 -18.45 9.05 -25.32
N GLY A 17 -18.08 8.29 -26.36
CA GLY A 17 -16.68 7.91 -26.58
C GLY A 17 -15.76 9.11 -26.74
N LEU A 18 -16.20 10.13 -27.49
CA LEU A 18 -15.43 11.35 -27.76
C LEU A 18 -15.23 12.20 -26.49
N VAL A 19 -16.18 12.18 -25.55
CA VAL A 19 -16.05 12.83 -24.24
C VAL A 19 -15.25 11.97 -23.26
N LEU A 20 -15.41 10.64 -23.31
CA LEU A 20 -14.76 9.74 -22.35
C LEU A 20 -13.25 9.65 -22.56
N MET A 21 -12.79 9.68 -23.82
CA MET A 21 -11.37 9.66 -24.16
C MET A 21 -10.56 10.79 -23.50
N PRO A 22 -10.90 12.10 -23.63
CA PRO A 22 -10.15 13.16 -22.97
C PRO A 22 -10.21 13.04 -21.44
N VAL A 23 -11.33 12.61 -20.86
CA VAL A 23 -11.42 12.35 -19.40
C VAL A 23 -10.43 11.26 -18.98
N MET A 24 -10.33 10.16 -19.72
CA MET A 24 -9.37 9.09 -19.44
C MET A 24 -7.91 9.56 -19.62
N VAL A 25 -7.62 10.43 -20.60
CA VAL A 25 -6.29 11.03 -20.77
C VAL A 25 -5.93 11.88 -19.56
N GLU A 26 -6.82 12.77 -19.12
CA GLU A 26 -6.63 13.62 -17.94
C GLU A 26 -6.41 12.79 -16.67
N LEU A 27 -7.15 11.69 -16.50
CA LEU A 27 -6.95 10.77 -15.38
C LEU A 27 -5.58 10.07 -15.43
N GLY A 28 -5.11 9.68 -16.62
CA GLY A 28 -3.77 9.11 -16.80
C GLY A 28 -2.65 10.11 -16.48
N ILE A 29 -2.80 11.37 -16.92
CA ILE A 29 -1.86 12.47 -16.61
C ILE A 29 -1.85 12.76 -15.11
N TRP A 30 -3.02 12.84 -14.48
CA TRP A 30 -3.13 13.06 -13.04
C TRP A 30 -2.40 11.99 -12.22
N GLN A 31 -2.54 10.72 -12.62
CA GLN A 31 -1.85 9.60 -11.99
C GLN A 31 -0.33 9.65 -12.22
N MET A 32 0.11 10.03 -13.42
CA MET A 32 1.54 10.25 -13.70
C MET A 32 2.13 11.37 -12.83
N HIS A 33 1.47 12.52 -12.75
CA HIS A 33 1.94 13.62 -11.88
C HIS A 33 1.97 13.23 -10.39
N ARG A 34 1.12 12.28 -9.96
CA ARG A 34 1.16 11.76 -8.59
C ARG A 34 2.36 10.84 -8.37
N HIS A 35 2.65 9.96 -9.32
CA HIS A 35 3.85 9.12 -9.34
C HIS A 35 5.14 9.94 -9.33
N GLU A 36 5.22 11.00 -10.15
CA GLU A 36 6.41 11.86 -10.23
C GLU A 36 6.70 12.57 -8.90
N ARG A 37 5.66 13.06 -8.21
CA ARG A 37 5.79 13.65 -6.88
C ARG A 37 6.35 12.65 -5.87
N GLU A 38 5.80 11.44 -5.84
CA GLU A 38 6.29 10.37 -4.95
C GLU A 38 7.74 9.98 -5.25
N ASN A 39 8.12 9.91 -6.53
CA ASN A 39 9.50 9.62 -6.90
C ASN A 39 10.48 10.74 -6.52
N ALA A 40 10.07 12.00 -6.60
CA ALA A 40 10.87 13.12 -6.14
C ALA A 40 11.16 13.00 -4.64
N ASP A 41 10.13 12.69 -3.83
CA ASP A 41 10.28 12.48 -2.38
C ASP A 41 11.21 11.29 -2.07
N ASN A 42 11.03 10.16 -2.77
CA ASN A 42 11.91 8.99 -2.63
C ASN A 42 13.38 9.32 -2.97
N SER A 43 13.60 10.15 -3.99
CA SER A 43 14.96 10.56 -4.37
C SER A 43 15.62 11.43 -3.30
N LEU A 44 14.87 12.34 -2.65
CA LEU A 44 15.35 13.16 -1.54
C LEU A 44 15.75 12.28 -0.34
N ILE A 45 14.89 11.31 0.00
CA ILE A 45 15.17 10.33 1.07
C ILE A 45 16.45 9.54 0.74
N ALA A 46 16.58 9.03 -0.48
CA ALA A 46 17.76 8.26 -0.90
C ALA A 46 19.04 9.11 -0.86
N HIS A 47 18.98 10.36 -1.33
CA HIS A 47 20.10 11.30 -1.28
C HIS A 47 20.51 11.62 0.16
N SER A 48 19.54 11.85 1.04
CA SER A 48 19.77 12.16 2.45
C SER A 48 20.37 10.96 3.21
N LEU A 49 19.87 9.75 2.96
CA LEU A 49 20.42 8.51 3.52
C LEU A 49 21.86 8.25 3.05
N ALA A 50 22.18 8.57 1.80
CA ALA A 50 23.52 8.41 1.24
C ALA A 50 24.50 9.53 1.63
N ALA A 51 24.00 10.65 2.18
CA ALA A 51 24.83 11.78 2.57
C ALA A 51 25.78 11.41 3.73
N PRO A 52 26.99 11.99 3.78
CA PRO A 52 27.91 11.75 4.88
C PRO A 52 27.29 12.10 6.24
N SER A 53 27.57 11.25 7.22
CA SER A 53 27.14 11.45 8.61
C SER A 53 27.76 12.71 9.21
N VAL A 54 26.96 13.46 9.97
CA VAL A 54 27.37 14.71 10.63
C VAL A 54 26.87 14.78 12.08
N PRO A 55 27.52 15.56 12.96
CA PRO A 55 26.97 15.83 14.28
C PRO A 55 25.58 16.48 14.17
N VAL A 56 24.64 16.07 15.03
CA VAL A 56 23.25 16.53 15.00
C VAL A 56 23.11 18.05 15.11
N GLU A 57 24.02 18.67 15.86
CA GLU A 57 24.07 20.12 16.10
C GLU A 57 24.41 20.93 14.84
N LYS A 58 24.90 20.27 13.77
CA LYS A 58 25.10 20.91 12.46
C LYS A 58 23.81 21.06 11.66
N LEU A 59 22.79 20.23 11.92
CA LEU A 59 21.54 20.19 11.15
C LEU A 59 20.39 20.89 11.87
N THR A 60 20.47 21.03 13.18
CA THR A 60 19.41 21.64 13.98
C THR A 60 19.97 22.32 15.23
N SER A 61 19.21 23.26 15.77
CA SER A 61 19.50 23.99 17.00
C SER A 61 18.20 24.37 17.70
N PRO A 62 18.21 24.76 18.98
CA PRO A 62 17.00 25.17 19.67
C PRO A 62 16.29 26.32 18.92
N GLY A 63 15.02 26.09 18.54
CA GLY A 63 14.21 27.06 17.79
C GLY A 63 14.48 27.14 16.28
N ALA A 64 15.47 26.42 15.75
CA ALA A 64 15.63 26.21 14.31
C ALA A 64 14.81 24.99 13.87
N LYS A 65 14.50 24.83 12.57
CA LYS A 65 13.86 23.61 12.06
C LYS A 65 14.89 22.72 11.39
N VAL A 66 14.64 21.41 11.40
CA VAL A 66 15.38 20.45 10.57
C VAL A 66 15.05 20.77 9.10
N PRO A 67 16.06 21.00 8.23
CA PRO A 67 15.82 21.18 6.80
C PRO A 67 15.11 19.97 6.19
N ALA A 68 14.16 20.20 5.28
CA ALA A 68 13.42 19.11 4.65
C ALA A 68 14.34 18.13 3.90
N ASP A 69 15.37 18.65 3.22
CA ASP A 69 16.35 17.87 2.47
C ASP A 69 17.25 17.00 3.36
N ASP A 70 17.35 17.33 4.65
CA ASP A 70 18.11 16.56 5.64
C ASP A 70 17.23 15.55 6.41
N ASN A 71 15.93 15.45 6.10
CA ASN A 71 15.09 14.40 6.66
C ASN A 71 15.68 13.02 6.32
N PHE A 72 15.79 12.14 7.31
CA PHE A 72 16.50 10.85 7.27
C PHE A 72 18.04 10.91 7.18
N ARG A 73 18.66 12.09 7.24
CA ARG A 73 20.12 12.18 7.17
C ARG A 73 20.75 11.47 8.35
N THR A 74 21.81 10.71 8.09
CA THR A 74 22.55 10.04 9.16
C THR A 74 23.25 11.10 10.01
N VAL A 75 23.04 11.05 11.33
CA VAL A 75 23.66 11.94 12.31
C VAL A 75 24.32 11.16 13.43
N THR A 76 25.31 11.79 14.07
CA THR A 76 25.86 11.35 15.35
C THR A 76 25.53 12.34 16.45
N ALA A 77 25.34 11.84 17.67
CA ALA A 77 25.18 12.66 18.86
C ALA A 77 25.85 11.99 20.05
N THR A 78 26.52 12.79 20.89
CA THR A 78 27.24 12.28 22.07
C THR A 78 26.76 13.02 23.31
N GLY A 79 26.41 12.25 24.35
CA GLY A 79 25.80 12.79 25.55
C GLY A 79 25.49 11.71 26.58
N HIS A 80 24.54 11.96 27.46
CA HIS A 80 24.01 10.96 28.39
C HIS A 80 22.48 10.97 28.33
N TYR A 81 21.87 9.79 28.45
CA TYR A 81 20.41 9.69 28.42
C TYR A 81 19.80 10.20 29.72
N ASP A 82 18.63 10.84 29.59
CA ASP A 82 17.78 11.22 30.71
C ASP A 82 16.52 10.33 30.78
N PRO A 83 16.58 9.21 31.52
CA PRO A 83 15.44 8.31 31.69
C PRO A 83 14.35 8.85 32.62
N ALA A 84 14.56 9.98 33.31
CA ALA A 84 13.49 10.59 34.11
C ALA A 84 12.42 11.22 33.20
N HIS A 85 12.85 11.81 32.08
CA HIS A 85 11.98 12.49 31.12
C HIS A 85 11.67 11.68 29.85
N GLN A 86 11.96 10.36 29.82
CA GLN A 86 11.51 9.52 28.71
C GLN A 86 9.99 9.39 28.67
N VAL A 87 9.47 9.25 27.45
CA VAL A 87 8.05 9.14 27.12
C VAL A 87 7.83 8.01 26.13
N VAL A 88 6.58 7.54 26.04
CA VAL A 88 6.16 6.57 25.04
C VAL A 88 5.16 7.19 24.07
N VAL A 89 5.35 6.91 22.79
CA VAL A 89 4.53 7.45 21.70
C VAL A 89 3.54 6.38 21.27
N ARG A 90 2.24 6.66 21.37
CA ARG A 90 1.19 5.65 21.14
C ARG A 90 0.94 5.42 19.64
N HIS A 91 0.20 4.34 19.38
CA HIS A 91 -0.29 3.96 18.04
C HIS A 91 0.83 3.78 17.02
N ARG A 92 1.88 3.07 17.43
CA ARG A 92 3.01 2.74 16.55
C ARG A 92 2.98 1.27 16.21
N THR A 93 3.12 0.96 14.94
CA THR A 93 3.13 -0.43 14.49
C THR A 93 4.53 -1.02 14.58
N SER A 94 4.62 -2.32 14.87
CA SER A 94 5.86 -3.08 14.77
C SER A 94 6.39 -3.09 13.33
N ALA A 95 7.68 -3.41 13.13
CA ALA A 95 8.28 -3.33 11.79
C ALA A 95 7.74 -4.36 10.78
N ASP A 96 6.99 -5.36 11.25
CA ASP A 96 6.28 -6.37 10.45
C ASP A 96 4.77 -6.08 10.31
N ASP A 97 4.34 -4.89 10.73
CA ASP A 97 2.96 -4.40 10.70
C ASP A 97 1.93 -5.28 11.45
N SER A 98 2.37 -6.20 12.29
CA SER A 98 1.51 -7.20 12.94
C SER A 98 0.89 -6.72 14.25
N THR A 99 1.54 -5.79 14.96
CA THR A 99 1.13 -5.40 16.31
C THR A 99 1.23 -3.90 16.54
N ILE A 100 0.28 -3.36 17.31
CA ILE A 100 0.29 -1.97 17.77
C ILE A 100 0.98 -1.91 19.13
N GLY A 101 1.92 -0.98 19.26
CA GLY A 101 2.70 -0.72 20.46
C GLY A 101 3.08 0.75 20.55
N PHE A 102 4.29 0.98 21.06
CA PHE A 102 4.80 2.31 21.34
C PHE A 102 6.18 2.53 20.74
N TYR A 103 6.50 3.76 20.37
CA TYR A 103 7.91 4.19 20.27
C TYR A 103 8.39 4.69 21.62
N LEU A 104 9.60 4.28 22.00
CA LEU A 104 10.26 4.74 23.21
C LEU A 104 11.14 5.95 22.87
N VAL A 105 10.80 7.12 23.40
CA VAL A 105 11.57 8.34 23.19
C VAL A 105 12.25 8.74 24.49
N THR A 106 13.57 8.90 24.46
CA THR A 106 14.38 9.31 25.62
C THR A 106 15.21 10.52 25.23
N PRO A 107 15.15 11.63 25.99
CA PRO A 107 16.05 12.75 25.78
C PRO A 107 17.51 12.34 25.99
N LEU A 108 18.39 12.80 25.09
CA LEU A 108 19.85 12.71 25.23
C LEU A 108 20.39 14.11 25.51
N ILE A 109 20.98 14.28 26.69
CA ILE A 109 21.63 15.51 27.10
C ILE A 109 23.05 15.53 26.52
N LEU A 110 23.28 16.42 25.58
CA LEU A 110 24.53 16.59 24.85
C LEU A 110 25.61 17.20 25.74
N ASN A 111 26.86 17.04 25.33
CA ASN A 111 28.01 17.56 26.06
C ASN A 111 28.04 19.09 26.20
N ASP A 112 27.32 19.80 25.35
CA ASP A 112 27.21 21.27 25.37
C ASP A 112 25.98 21.78 26.15
N GLY A 113 25.30 20.89 26.87
CA GLY A 113 24.17 21.23 27.76
C GLY A 113 22.83 21.39 27.06
N LYS A 114 22.75 21.16 25.75
CA LYS A 114 21.47 21.04 25.01
C LYS A 114 20.95 19.61 25.07
N ALA A 115 19.68 19.42 24.74
CA ALA A 115 19.06 18.11 24.64
C ALA A 115 18.61 17.81 23.21
N VAL A 116 18.57 16.54 22.83
CA VAL A 116 17.91 16.06 21.60
C VAL A 116 16.99 14.90 21.94
N LEU A 117 15.81 14.83 21.32
CA LEU A 117 14.92 13.68 21.48
C LEU A 117 15.47 12.49 20.69
N VAL A 118 15.56 11.33 21.33
CA VAL A 118 16.03 10.09 20.68
C VAL A 118 14.92 9.06 20.70
N ASN A 119 14.39 8.72 19.53
CA ASN A 119 13.55 7.54 19.36
C ASN A 119 14.45 6.30 19.40
N ARG A 120 14.34 5.53 20.48
CA ARG A 120 15.12 4.32 20.74
C ARG A 120 14.58 3.08 20.04
N GLY A 121 13.41 3.19 19.40
CA GLY A 121 12.75 2.11 18.70
C GLY A 121 11.38 1.75 19.28
N TRP A 122 10.81 0.66 18.76
CA TRP A 122 9.49 0.15 19.09
C TRP A 122 9.51 -0.85 20.24
N ILE A 123 8.47 -0.80 21.07
CA ILE A 123 8.17 -1.76 22.13
C ILE A 123 6.69 -2.16 22.05
N ALA A 124 6.40 -3.42 22.38
CA ALA A 124 5.04 -3.94 22.39
C ALA A 124 4.18 -3.23 23.46
N SER A 125 2.87 -3.14 23.20
CA SER A 125 1.92 -2.72 24.24
C SER A 125 1.81 -3.77 25.33
N GLN A 126 1.70 -3.33 26.58
CA GLN A 126 1.35 -4.18 27.71
C GLN A 126 -0.17 -4.37 27.79
N GLU A 127 -0.64 -5.30 28.65
CA GLU A 127 -2.06 -5.58 28.87
C GLU A 127 -2.86 -4.34 29.30
N ASP A 128 -2.26 -3.46 30.11
CA ASP A 128 -2.83 -2.16 30.46
C ASP A 128 -2.19 -1.03 29.61
N PRO A 129 -2.91 -0.51 28.59
CA PRO A 129 -2.41 0.54 27.72
C PRO A 129 -2.39 1.93 28.38
N THR A 130 -2.95 2.07 29.58
CA THR A 130 -2.96 3.33 30.36
C THR A 130 -1.77 3.44 31.31
N SER A 131 -1.17 2.31 31.68
CA SER A 131 0.06 2.27 32.46
C SER A 131 1.29 2.64 31.59
N PHE A 132 2.33 3.17 32.23
CA PHE A 132 3.62 3.34 31.55
C PHE A 132 4.29 1.96 31.41
N PRO A 133 4.64 1.51 30.20
CA PRO A 133 5.12 0.14 30.00
C PRO A 133 6.51 -0.05 30.61
N THR A 134 6.85 -1.31 30.92
CA THR A 134 8.23 -1.68 31.24
C THR A 134 9.11 -1.47 30.02
N VAL A 135 10.16 -0.65 30.16
CA VAL A 135 11.05 -0.23 29.07
C VAL A 135 12.48 -0.76 29.27
N PRO A 136 13.24 -1.04 28.20
CA PRO A 136 14.65 -1.37 28.31
C PRO A 136 15.48 -0.21 28.90
N ALA A 137 16.37 -0.54 29.83
CA ALA A 137 17.27 0.44 30.46
C ALA A 137 18.18 1.13 29.42
N THR A 138 18.59 2.36 29.73
CA THR A 138 19.61 3.08 28.96
C THR A 138 21.01 2.64 29.40
N PRO A 139 22.03 2.69 28.52
CA PRO A 139 23.41 2.60 28.96
C PRO A 139 23.72 3.70 29.98
N LYS A 140 24.58 3.41 30.96
CA LYS A 140 25.00 4.37 31.98
C LYS A 140 26.16 5.23 31.46
N GLY A 141 26.18 6.50 31.87
CA GLY A 141 27.26 7.42 31.54
C GLY A 141 27.16 7.97 30.11
N GLN A 142 28.30 8.30 29.54
CA GLN A 142 28.39 8.90 28.21
C GLN A 142 28.17 7.86 27.12
N VAL A 143 27.34 8.21 26.14
CA VAL A 143 27.01 7.40 24.97
C VAL A 143 27.20 8.21 23.71
N THR A 144 27.58 7.53 22.63
CA THR A 144 27.51 8.05 21.27
C THR A 144 26.47 7.26 20.51
N ILE A 145 25.50 7.96 19.95
CA ILE A 145 24.48 7.38 19.10
C ILE A 145 24.73 7.74 17.64
N THR A 146 24.38 6.82 16.77
CA THR A 146 24.20 7.06 15.34
C THR A 146 22.74 6.80 15.01
N GLY A 147 22.14 7.67 14.21
CA GLY A 147 20.74 7.55 13.85
C GLY A 147 20.38 8.43 12.67
N ARG A 148 19.08 8.47 12.34
CA ARG A 148 18.54 9.31 11.28
C ARG A 148 17.81 10.48 11.90
N ILE A 149 18.13 11.71 11.50
CA ILE A 149 17.38 12.89 11.96
C ILE A 149 16.01 12.92 11.30
N ARG A 150 14.99 13.29 12.06
CA ARG A 150 13.61 13.47 11.61
C ARG A 150 13.10 14.82 12.09
N PRO A 151 12.30 15.54 11.29
CA PRO A 151 11.59 16.72 11.76
C PRO A 151 10.54 16.35 12.81
N ASP A 152 10.03 17.34 13.52
CA ASP A 152 8.91 17.14 14.44
C ASP A 152 7.67 16.59 13.72
N GLU A 153 7.00 15.64 14.36
CA GLU A 153 5.79 15.04 13.83
C GLU A 153 4.59 15.98 13.96
N THR A 154 3.71 15.88 12.98
CA THR A 154 2.40 16.54 12.92
C THR A 154 1.34 15.51 12.54
N THR A 155 0.06 15.81 12.81
CA THR A 155 -1.04 14.95 12.34
C THR A 155 -1.05 14.81 10.82
N ALA A 156 -0.62 15.85 10.09
CA ALA A 156 -0.51 15.79 8.64
C ALA A 156 0.63 14.86 8.18
N SER A 157 1.74 14.80 8.92
CA SER A 157 2.87 13.96 8.56
C SER A 157 2.67 12.49 8.93
N THR A 158 2.03 12.17 10.06
CA THR A 158 1.90 10.77 10.53
C THR A 158 0.52 10.17 10.32
N SER A 159 -0.47 10.96 9.90
CA SER A 159 -1.89 10.59 9.93
C SER A 159 -2.45 10.23 11.33
N ILE A 160 -1.67 10.43 12.40
CA ILE A 160 -2.08 10.19 13.79
C ILE A 160 -2.66 11.48 14.37
N GLN A 161 -3.89 11.40 14.88
CA GLN A 161 -4.52 12.51 15.56
C GLN A 161 -3.86 12.77 16.91
N ASP A 162 -3.49 14.03 17.15
CA ASP A 162 -3.04 14.48 18.46
C ASP A 162 -4.23 14.58 19.43
N LYS A 163 -4.18 13.86 20.54
CA LYS A 163 -5.28 13.75 21.50
C LYS A 163 -4.85 14.27 22.87
N PRO A 164 -5.63 15.17 23.51
CA PRO A 164 -5.35 15.61 24.88
C PRO A 164 -5.73 14.54 25.91
N GLY A 165 -5.30 14.74 27.17
CA GLY A 165 -5.73 13.90 28.30
C GLY A 165 -5.10 12.51 28.35
N LEU A 166 -3.89 12.36 27.81
CA LEU A 166 -3.16 11.11 27.85
C LEU A 166 -2.62 10.81 29.26
N PRO A 167 -2.40 9.53 29.59
CA PRO A 167 -1.71 9.16 30.81
C PRO A 167 -0.32 9.83 30.91
N PRO A 168 0.22 10.00 32.13
CA PRO A 168 1.54 10.58 32.31
C PRO A 168 2.60 9.90 31.45
N ARG A 169 3.49 10.71 30.84
CA ARG A 169 4.61 10.26 29.99
C ARG A 169 4.17 9.50 28.72
N GLN A 170 2.92 9.65 28.30
CA GLN A 170 2.43 9.16 27.00
C GLN A 170 2.09 10.33 26.07
N ILE A 171 2.49 10.23 24.81
CA ILE A 171 2.23 11.24 23.77
C ILE A 171 1.74 10.57 22.47
N MET A 172 1.07 11.33 21.59
CA MET A 172 0.67 10.83 20.26
C MET A 172 1.75 11.09 19.21
N LEU A 173 2.41 12.24 19.29
CA LEU A 173 3.34 12.74 18.29
C LEU A 173 4.66 13.15 18.94
N ILE A 174 5.79 12.80 18.31
CA ILE A 174 7.12 13.25 18.71
C ILE A 174 7.29 14.69 18.24
N ASN A 175 7.20 15.63 19.17
CA ASN A 175 7.27 17.05 18.84
C ASN A 175 8.09 17.79 19.90
N SER A 176 9.27 18.26 19.49
CA SER A 176 10.22 18.98 20.34
C SER A 176 9.61 20.25 20.93
N ASP A 177 8.82 21.02 20.17
CA ASP A 177 8.19 22.25 20.67
C ASP A 177 7.20 22.00 21.82
N LYS A 178 6.51 20.86 21.81
CA LYS A 178 5.61 20.43 22.90
C LYS A 178 6.34 19.87 24.11
N LEU A 179 7.48 19.21 23.87
CA LEU A 179 8.25 18.54 24.92
C LEU A 179 9.29 19.46 25.59
N ARG A 180 9.66 20.57 24.97
CA ARG A 180 10.66 21.51 25.52
C ARG A 180 10.33 22.01 26.92
N GLY A 181 9.05 22.13 27.27
CA GLY A 181 8.60 22.60 28.59
C GLY A 181 8.73 21.56 29.70
N GLN A 182 9.06 20.32 29.36
CA GLN A 182 9.27 19.22 30.32
C GLN A 182 10.75 19.02 30.67
N LEU A 183 11.65 19.70 29.97
CA LEU A 183 13.10 19.61 30.11
C LEU A 183 13.65 20.93 30.63
N SER A 184 14.76 20.88 31.37
CA SER A 184 15.45 22.09 31.84
C SER A 184 16.45 22.61 30.79
N GLU A 185 16.91 21.71 29.92
CA GLU A 185 17.90 21.94 28.89
C GLU A 185 17.25 22.50 27.61
N PRO A 186 17.95 23.36 26.84
CA PRO A 186 17.46 23.81 25.56
C PRO A 186 17.38 22.62 24.58
N LEU A 187 16.17 22.37 24.06
CA LEU A 187 15.89 21.22 23.19
C LEU A 187 16.13 21.56 21.72
N LEU A 188 16.93 20.76 21.03
CA LEU A 188 17.07 20.77 19.57
C LEU A 188 15.74 20.39 18.92
N HIS A 189 15.42 21.01 17.79
CA HIS A 189 14.20 20.68 17.06
C HIS A 189 14.32 19.37 16.30
N GLY A 190 13.22 18.61 16.24
CA GLY A 190 13.17 17.28 15.65
C GLY A 190 13.60 16.20 16.64
N TYR A 191 13.84 15.01 16.10
CA TYR A 191 14.26 13.85 16.87
C TYR A 191 15.16 12.92 16.05
N VAL A 192 15.96 12.10 16.74
CA VAL A 192 16.85 11.13 16.10
C VAL A 192 16.28 9.73 16.26
N GLU A 193 16.07 9.02 15.14
CA GLU A 193 15.77 7.59 15.14
C GLU A 193 17.06 6.80 15.23
N VAL A 194 17.30 6.15 16.37
CA VAL A 194 18.57 5.48 16.63
C VAL A 194 18.71 4.22 15.77
N THR A 195 19.86 4.07 15.14
CA THR A 195 20.27 2.85 14.42
C THR A 195 21.42 2.15 15.11
N HIS A 196 22.22 2.88 15.88
CA HIS A 196 23.32 2.34 16.67
C HIS A 196 23.56 3.15 17.95
N THR A 197 23.97 2.49 19.03
CA THR A 197 24.36 3.14 20.29
C THR A 197 25.61 2.46 20.83
N SER A 198 26.59 3.27 21.25
CA SER A 198 27.83 2.82 21.88
C SER A 198 28.04 3.56 23.22
N PRO A 199 28.24 2.86 24.35
CA PRO A 199 28.18 1.41 24.51
C PRO A 199 26.77 0.83 24.30
N ALA A 200 26.68 -0.45 23.97
CA ALA A 200 25.41 -1.14 23.76
C ALA A 200 24.55 -1.17 25.05
N PRO A 201 23.21 -1.14 24.93
CA PRO A 201 22.32 -1.24 26.09
C PRO A 201 22.44 -2.59 26.82
N PRO A 202 22.39 -2.60 28.17
CA PRO A 202 22.66 -3.80 28.96
C PRO A 202 21.56 -4.88 28.95
N ALA A 203 20.31 -4.54 28.62
CA ALA A 203 19.15 -5.44 28.74
C ALA A 203 18.40 -5.63 27.41
N GLY A 204 19.14 -5.64 26.29
CA GLY A 204 18.55 -5.63 24.95
C GLY A 204 18.10 -4.23 24.51
N GLN A 205 17.67 -4.13 23.26
CA GLN A 205 17.31 -2.88 22.60
C GLN A 205 15.84 -2.97 22.15
N PRO A 206 15.08 -1.86 22.17
CA PRO A 206 13.81 -1.82 21.46
C PRO A 206 13.98 -2.26 19.99
N GLN A 207 12.91 -2.74 19.37
CA GLN A 207 12.93 -3.11 17.95
C GLN A 207 13.24 -1.86 17.12
N GLN A 208 14.24 -1.93 16.24
CA GLN A 208 14.63 -0.78 15.45
C GLN A 208 13.53 -0.36 14.47
N VAL A 209 13.38 0.94 14.28
CA VAL A 209 12.50 1.48 13.23
C VAL A 209 13.16 1.20 11.88
N PRO A 210 12.50 0.52 10.94
CA PRO A 210 13.10 0.18 9.66
C PRO A 210 13.53 1.43 8.86
N PRO A 211 14.49 1.31 7.93
CA PRO A 211 14.73 2.32 6.91
C PRO A 211 13.45 2.61 6.12
N PRO A 212 13.20 3.87 5.69
CA PRO A 212 12.14 4.11 4.72
C PRO A 212 12.45 3.33 3.44
N THR A 213 11.47 2.60 2.92
CA THR A 213 11.58 1.89 1.64
C THR A 213 10.98 2.77 0.54
N PRO A 214 11.48 2.72 -0.71
CA PRO A 214 10.82 3.39 -1.83
C PRO A 214 9.35 2.95 -1.93
N GLY A 215 8.42 3.91 -1.82
CA GLY A 215 6.97 3.67 -1.80
C GLY A 215 6.34 3.71 -0.40
N ASP A 216 7.15 3.79 0.67
CA ASP A 216 6.68 4.07 2.02
C ASP A 216 6.41 5.58 2.12
N THR A 217 5.15 5.98 2.01
CA THR A 217 4.72 7.29 2.52
C THR A 217 4.49 7.15 4.03
N ASP A 218 4.55 8.24 4.82
CA ASP A 218 4.31 8.24 6.30
C ASP A 218 2.83 7.88 6.68
N GLY A 219 2.28 6.81 6.11
CA GLY A 219 0.89 6.37 6.15
C GLY A 219 0.58 5.11 5.31
N GLY A 220 1.58 4.46 4.71
CA GLY A 220 1.43 3.14 4.08
C GLY A 220 2.03 3.03 2.67
N TYR A 221 2.06 1.79 2.17
CA TYR A 221 2.48 1.44 0.81
C TYR A 221 1.63 2.17 -0.24
N SER A 222 2.25 3.03 -1.05
CA SER A 222 1.60 3.56 -2.25
C SER A 222 1.65 2.50 -3.37
N PRO A 223 0.51 2.02 -3.89
CA PRO A 223 0.53 1.16 -5.06
C PRO A 223 1.16 1.92 -6.25
N PRO A 224 1.80 1.22 -7.21
CA PRO A 224 2.48 1.87 -8.31
C PRO A 224 1.50 2.65 -9.20
N HIS A 225 1.36 3.95 -8.96
CA HIS A 225 0.45 4.86 -9.71
C HIS A 225 0.74 4.86 -11.22
N LEU A 226 1.97 4.51 -11.60
CA LEU A 226 2.40 4.35 -12.99
C LEU A 226 1.60 3.27 -13.74
N ALA A 227 1.34 2.12 -13.11
CA ALA A 227 0.58 1.04 -13.75
C ALA A 227 -0.85 1.47 -14.06
N TYR A 228 -1.44 2.27 -13.18
CA TYR A 228 -2.80 2.79 -13.35
C TYR A 228 -2.86 3.91 -14.40
N ALA A 229 -1.82 4.75 -14.53
CA ALA A 229 -1.70 5.69 -15.64
C ALA A 229 -1.71 4.94 -17.00
N TRP A 230 -0.94 3.86 -17.12
CA TRP A 230 -0.96 3.00 -18.31
C TRP A 230 -2.33 2.37 -18.55
N GLN A 231 -3.01 1.91 -17.50
CA GLN A 231 -4.37 1.37 -17.61
C GLN A 231 -5.34 2.39 -18.23
N TRP A 232 -5.29 3.66 -17.81
CA TRP A 232 -6.12 4.71 -18.40
C TRP A 232 -5.82 4.94 -19.89
N TRP A 233 -4.54 4.99 -20.25
CA TRP A 233 -4.15 5.17 -21.65
C TRP A 233 -4.49 3.95 -22.52
N LEU A 234 -4.46 2.74 -21.96
CA LEU A 234 -4.98 1.54 -22.64
C LEU A 234 -6.48 1.67 -22.91
N PHE A 235 -7.28 2.19 -21.98
CA PHE A 235 -8.71 2.42 -22.23
C PHE A 235 -8.96 3.46 -23.34
N VAL A 236 -8.13 4.50 -23.44
CA VAL A 236 -8.20 5.47 -24.54
C VAL A 236 -8.02 4.78 -25.90
N VAL A 237 -7.17 3.75 -25.99
CA VAL A 237 -6.99 2.94 -27.22
C VAL A 237 -8.13 1.93 -27.41
N MET A 238 -8.65 1.34 -26.34
CA MET A 238 -9.72 0.35 -26.43
C MET A 238 -11.06 0.96 -26.88
N VAL A 239 -11.36 2.20 -26.53
CA VAL A 239 -12.60 2.89 -26.93
C VAL A 239 -12.77 2.96 -28.47
N PRO A 240 -11.82 3.48 -29.26
CA PRO A 240 -11.94 3.49 -30.72
C PRO A 240 -11.88 2.09 -31.33
N VAL A 241 -11.09 1.17 -30.76
CA VAL A 241 -11.07 -0.24 -31.23
C VAL A 241 -12.43 -0.91 -31.05
N GLY A 242 -13.04 -0.77 -29.86
CA GLY A 242 -14.38 -1.26 -29.57
C GLY A 242 -15.43 -0.64 -30.48
N TRP A 243 -15.34 0.68 -30.71
CA TRP A 243 -16.21 1.38 -31.65
C TRP A 243 -16.09 0.81 -33.07
N ILE A 244 -14.87 0.61 -33.59
CA ILE A 244 -14.63 0.02 -34.93
C ILE A 244 -15.20 -1.39 -35.02
N ILE A 245 -15.00 -2.22 -33.99
CA ILE A 245 -15.54 -3.59 -33.95
C ILE A 245 -17.07 -3.56 -33.99
N LEU A 246 -17.71 -2.68 -33.20
CA LEU A 246 -19.16 -2.52 -33.18
C LEU A 246 -19.67 -2.07 -34.56
N VAL A 247 -19.04 -1.07 -35.19
CA VAL A 247 -19.43 -0.57 -36.52
C VAL A 247 -19.31 -1.68 -37.57
N ARG A 248 -18.22 -2.45 -37.53
CA ARG A 248 -18.02 -3.60 -38.43
C ARG A 248 -19.06 -4.68 -38.21
N ARG A 249 -19.41 -4.97 -36.95
CA ARG A 249 -20.43 -5.98 -36.61
C ARG A 249 -21.80 -5.55 -37.13
N GLU A 250 -22.24 -4.34 -36.82
CA GLU A 250 -23.53 -3.78 -37.27
C GLU A 250 -23.63 -3.73 -38.79
N HIS A 251 -22.55 -3.35 -39.49
CA HIS A 251 -22.53 -3.35 -40.94
C HIS A 251 -22.74 -4.75 -41.53
N ARG A 252 -22.10 -5.79 -40.97
CA ARG A 252 -22.30 -7.18 -41.40
C ARG A 252 -23.73 -7.65 -41.15
N ASP A 253 -24.30 -7.32 -39.99
CA ASP A 253 -25.66 -7.71 -39.61
C ASP A 253 -26.70 -7.05 -40.54
N GLN A 254 -26.50 -5.78 -40.91
CA GLN A 254 -27.34 -5.05 -41.88
C GLN A 254 -27.27 -5.66 -43.29
N VAL A 255 -26.06 -6.03 -43.76
CA VAL A 255 -25.88 -6.69 -45.06
C VAL A 255 -26.57 -8.05 -45.07
N ALA A 256 -26.38 -8.87 -44.03
CA ALA A 256 -27.02 -10.18 -43.91
C ALA A 256 -28.55 -10.08 -43.87
N LYS A 257 -29.12 -9.09 -43.15
CA LYS A 257 -30.56 -8.82 -43.15
C LYS A 257 -31.08 -8.42 -44.53
N ARG A 258 -30.36 -7.55 -45.24
CA ARG A 258 -30.74 -7.12 -46.60
C ARG A 258 -30.70 -8.29 -47.58
N ASP A 259 -29.70 -9.16 -47.48
CA ASP A 259 -29.56 -10.31 -48.36
C ASP A 259 -30.65 -11.36 -48.10
N ARG A 260 -31.03 -11.59 -46.82
CA ARG A 260 -32.19 -12.42 -46.44
C ARG A 260 -33.51 -11.85 -46.97
N ALA A 261 -33.76 -10.56 -46.75
CA ALA A 261 -34.98 -9.91 -47.25
C ALA A 261 -35.07 -9.94 -48.78
N ARG A 262 -33.94 -9.84 -49.49
CA ARG A 262 -33.90 -10.00 -50.95
C ARG A 262 -34.20 -11.43 -51.39
N ALA A 263 -33.72 -12.43 -50.66
CA ALA A 263 -34.01 -13.83 -50.94
C ALA A 263 -35.50 -14.17 -50.69
N GLU A 264 -36.09 -13.64 -49.60
CA GLU A 264 -37.52 -13.76 -49.29
C GLU A 264 -38.38 -13.08 -50.36
N ALA A 265 -38.04 -11.86 -50.78
CA ALA A 265 -38.77 -11.15 -51.84
C ALA A 265 -38.63 -11.79 -53.23
N ALA A 266 -37.55 -12.51 -53.49
CA ALA A 266 -37.35 -13.28 -54.73
C ALA A 266 -38.05 -14.65 -54.71
N GLY A 267 -38.50 -15.12 -53.54
CA GLY A 267 -39.22 -16.38 -53.36
C GLY A 267 -40.74 -16.23 -53.23
N GLY A 268 -41.28 -15.01 -53.39
CA GLY A 268 -42.71 -14.71 -53.20
C GLY A 268 -43.47 -14.44 -54.51
N ASP A 269 -43.66 -15.48 -55.32
CA ASP A 269 -44.76 -15.61 -56.30
C ASP A 269 -45.42 -16.98 -56.02
N ASP A 270 -46.67 -16.99 -55.55
CA ASP A 270 -47.34 -18.08 -54.81
C ASP A 270 -48.36 -18.91 -55.67
N PRO A 271 -48.98 -20.02 -55.17
CA PRO A 271 -49.40 -21.24 -55.93
C PRO A 271 -50.85 -21.19 -56.51
N PRO A 272 -51.33 -22.20 -57.28
CA PRO A 272 -52.12 -23.29 -56.65
C PRO A 272 -52.13 -24.69 -57.36
N THR A 273 -52.44 -25.72 -56.55
CA THR A 273 -53.25 -26.95 -56.81
C THR A 273 -53.08 -27.77 -58.11
N GLY A 274 -52.83 -29.07 -57.95
CA GLY A 274 -53.09 -30.11 -58.96
C GLY A 274 -52.80 -31.52 -58.45
N ASP A 275 -53.87 -32.30 -58.33
CA ASP A 275 -54.02 -33.65 -57.76
C ASP A 275 -53.32 -34.79 -58.53
N ASP A 276 -53.08 -35.88 -57.79
CA ASP A 276 -53.08 -37.31 -58.16
C ASP A 276 -52.09 -37.91 -59.19
N THR A 277 -51.15 -38.75 -58.72
CA THR A 277 -51.25 -40.25 -58.74
C THR A 277 -49.87 -40.94 -58.58
N GLN A 278 -49.66 -41.49 -57.39
CA GLN A 278 -49.23 -42.85 -57.01
C GLN A 278 -48.24 -43.71 -57.83
N ALA A 279 -47.16 -44.13 -57.16
CA ALA A 279 -46.71 -45.53 -56.94
C ALA A 279 -45.39 -45.47 -56.12
N ASP A 280 -45.41 -45.57 -54.80
CA ASP A 280 -45.41 -46.79 -53.97
C ASP A 280 -44.22 -47.73 -54.24
N ASP A 281 -43.26 -47.79 -53.32
CA ASP A 281 -43.09 -48.95 -52.42
C ASP A 281 -41.92 -48.73 -51.42
N GLY A 282 -42.18 -49.04 -50.15
CA GLY A 282 -41.23 -49.77 -49.33
C GLY A 282 -40.47 -49.03 -48.21
N GLY A 283 -41.07 -48.98 -47.01
CA GLY A 283 -40.28 -49.19 -45.78
C GLY A 283 -40.49 -48.24 -44.59
N THR A 284 -41.63 -48.36 -43.91
CA THR A 284 -41.85 -48.36 -42.43
C THR A 284 -40.74 -47.74 -41.54
N GLY A 285 -40.96 -46.63 -40.83
CA GLY A 285 -41.84 -46.49 -39.64
C GLY A 285 -41.13 -47.05 -38.39
N THR A 286 -40.91 -46.37 -37.26
CA THR A 286 -41.74 -45.38 -36.56
C THR A 286 -40.99 -44.95 -35.27
N THR A 287 -41.06 -43.65 -34.94
CA THR A 287 -41.03 -42.92 -33.63
C THR A 287 -40.15 -43.43 -32.47
N ASP A 288 -39.55 -42.61 -31.61
CA ASP A 288 -40.14 -41.51 -30.86
C ASP A 288 -39.03 -40.76 -30.10
N ALA A 289 -39.33 -39.56 -29.66
CA ALA A 289 -38.54 -38.80 -28.71
C ALA A 289 -38.37 -39.56 -27.38
N SER A 290 -37.21 -39.43 -26.74
CA SER A 290 -37.08 -39.60 -25.29
C SER A 290 -35.91 -38.80 -24.76
N VAL A 291 -36.27 -37.84 -23.92
CA VAL A 291 -35.42 -37.23 -22.89
C VAL A 291 -35.09 -38.34 -21.90
N GLU A 292 -33.80 -38.57 -21.64
CA GLU A 292 -33.37 -39.24 -20.42
C GLU A 292 -32.21 -38.48 -19.79
N SER A 293 -32.58 -37.75 -18.75
CA SER A 293 -31.77 -37.35 -17.63
C SER A 293 -31.38 -38.57 -16.78
N GLY A 294 -30.10 -38.70 -16.44
CA GLY A 294 -29.60 -39.62 -15.41
C GLY A 294 -28.15 -39.31 -15.05
N THR A 295 -27.92 -38.44 -14.07
CA THR A 295 -27.54 -38.75 -12.67
C THR A 295 -26.05 -38.97 -12.39
N GLY A 296 -25.53 -38.17 -11.46
CA GLY A 296 -24.21 -38.25 -10.85
C GLY A 296 -23.65 -36.85 -10.55
N ALA A 297 -24.28 -36.04 -9.69
CA ALA A 297 -23.99 -35.98 -8.24
C ALA A 297 -22.47 -36.03 -7.97
N ALA A 298 -21.82 -34.88 -7.76
CA ALA A 298 -21.70 -34.18 -6.47
C ALA A 298 -20.43 -34.56 -5.68
N GLY A 299 -19.73 -33.54 -5.21
CA GLY A 299 -18.57 -33.63 -4.31
C GLY A 299 -17.24 -33.79 -5.07
N LYS A 300 -16.15 -33.12 -4.71
CA LYS A 300 -15.81 -32.25 -3.59
C LYS A 300 -14.46 -31.63 -3.96
N GLU A 301 -14.12 -30.46 -3.41
CA GLU A 301 -12.80 -29.83 -3.51
C GLU A 301 -11.63 -30.82 -3.34
N PRO A 302 -10.44 -30.44 -3.83
CA PRO A 302 -9.23 -30.71 -3.09
C PRO A 302 -8.56 -29.40 -2.65
N GLN A 303 -8.68 -29.13 -1.35
CA GLN A 303 -7.56 -28.62 -0.56
C GLN A 303 -6.48 -29.71 -0.46
N THR A 304 -5.23 -29.33 -0.68
CA THR A 304 -4.02 -30.00 -0.15
C THR A 304 -3.09 -28.87 0.32
N ALA A 305 -3.05 -28.51 1.61
CA ALA A 305 -2.26 -29.14 2.68
C ALA A 305 -0.79 -29.33 2.27
N ALA A 306 0.10 -28.41 2.65
CA ALA A 306 0.82 -28.38 3.92
C ALA A 306 1.77 -29.58 4.10
N ALA A 307 3.07 -29.34 3.91
CA ALA A 307 4.15 -30.24 4.32
C ALA A 307 4.95 -29.56 5.45
N GLY A 308 4.83 -30.11 6.65
CA GLY A 308 5.71 -29.86 7.79
C GLY A 308 6.48 -31.14 8.13
N VAL A 309 7.72 -31.00 8.60
CA VAL A 309 8.63 -32.05 9.08
C VAL A 309 9.43 -31.42 10.25
N PRO A 310 9.74 -32.12 11.36
CA PRO A 310 9.23 -31.73 12.69
C PRO A 310 10.32 -31.27 13.68
N ALA A 311 9.86 -30.73 14.80
CA ALA A 311 10.62 -30.56 16.03
C ALA A 311 10.66 -31.88 16.82
N ALA A 312 11.84 -32.24 17.33
CA ALA A 312 12.03 -33.27 18.33
C ALA A 312 12.63 -32.63 19.60
N ALA A 313 11.93 -32.78 20.72
CA ALA A 313 12.44 -32.54 22.06
C ALA A 313 11.81 -33.56 23.01
N GLU A 314 12.61 -34.38 23.70
CA GLU A 314 12.62 -34.44 25.17
C GLU A 314 13.66 -35.41 25.75
N ARG A 315 14.36 -34.88 26.76
CA ARG A 315 14.82 -35.47 28.05
C ARG A 315 15.88 -36.58 28.14
N ALA A 316 17.02 -36.13 28.71
CA ALA A 316 17.60 -36.53 30.00
C ALA A 316 17.92 -38.02 30.28
N ALA A 317 19.22 -38.32 30.42
CA ALA A 317 19.80 -39.12 31.52
C ALA A 317 21.34 -39.00 31.52
N ALA A 318 21.91 -38.53 32.63
CA ALA A 318 23.26 -38.92 33.08
C ALA A 318 23.11 -40.26 33.85
N PRO A 319 24.14 -41.14 33.89
CA PRO A 319 25.15 -41.01 34.95
C PRO A 319 26.60 -41.50 34.60
N ASP A 320 27.54 -41.00 35.41
CA ASP A 320 28.77 -41.59 35.98
C ASP A 320 29.91 -42.24 35.16
N THR A 321 31.14 -42.02 35.71
CA THR A 321 32.46 -42.67 35.51
C THR A 321 33.19 -42.33 34.19
N GLU A 322 34.46 -41.91 34.13
CA GLU A 322 35.67 -41.91 34.99
C GLU A 322 36.43 -40.57 34.86
#